data_AF-A0A9D1ZLM1-F1
#
_entry.id   AF-A0A9D1ZLM1-F1
#
_cell.length_a   1.000
_cell.length_b   1.000
_cell.length_c   1.000
_cell.angle_alpha   90.00
_cell.angle_beta   90.00
_cell.angle_gamma   90.00
#
_symmetry.space_group_name_H-M   'P 1'
#
loop_
_entity.id
_entity.type
_entity.pdbx_description
1 polymer ?
#
loop_
_entity_poly.entity_id
_entity_poly.type
_entity_poly.pdbx_seq_one_letter_code
_entity_poly.pdbx_strand_id
1 'polypeptide(L)' 'MAEEQYIQIKRIPLTKEEVWRRMKEHKRKKQELIQQMEEYLRTEYKKRTGQEPESIEVW' A
#
# COMPACT_ATOMS: atom_id res chain seq x y z
N MET A 1 14.95 20.07 18.14
CA MET A 1 14.34 20.91 17.07
C MET A 1 13.47 20.13 16.08
N ALA A 2 13.92 19.02 15.47
CA ALA A 2 13.07 18.26 14.53
C ALA A 2 12.06 17.31 15.22
N GLU A 3 12.41 16.74 16.37
CA GLU A 3 11.56 15.76 17.08
C GLU A 3 10.35 16.39 17.78
N GLU A 4 10.49 17.61 18.28
CA GLU A 4 9.41 18.34 18.96
C GLU A 4 8.28 18.74 17.99
N GLN A 5 8.62 19.02 16.72
CA GLN A 5 7.61 19.28 15.68
C GLN A 5 6.82 18.00 15.34
N TYR A 6 7.47 16.84 15.31
CA TYR A 6 6.79 15.54 15.11
C TYR A 6 5.78 15.21 16.22
N ILE A 7 6.07 15.60 17.47
CA ILE A 7 5.21 15.33 18.62
C ILE A 7 3.98 16.25 18.62
N GLN A 8 4.10 17.51 18.17
CA GLN A 8 2.98 18.45 18.08
C GLN A 8 1.95 18.07 17.01
N ILE A 9 2.37 17.55 15.85
CA ILE A 9 1.48 17.11 14.75
C ILE A 9 0.54 15.97 15.21
N LYS A 10 0.96 15.13 16.17
CA LYS A 10 0.14 14.03 16.72
C LYS A 10 -1.02 14.51 17.59
N ARG A 11 -1.02 15.74 18.09
CA ARG A 11 -2.00 16.22 19.08
C ARG A 11 -3.16 17.02 18.50
N ILE A 12 -3.13 17.33 17.20
CA ILE A 12 -4.29 17.94 16.54
C ILE A 12 -5.32 16.82 16.36
N PRO A 13 -6.50 16.89 17.01
CA PRO A 13 -7.54 15.90 16.80
C PRO A 13 -7.93 15.92 15.33
N LEU A 14 -7.66 14.81 14.63
CA LEU A 14 -8.02 14.66 13.23
C LEU A 14 -9.55 14.77 13.12
N THR A 15 -10.02 15.62 12.22
CA THR A 15 -11.44 15.67 11.90
C THR A 15 -11.87 14.32 11.33
N LYS A 16 -13.14 13.94 11.52
CA LYS A 16 -13.69 12.69 10.97
C LYS A 16 -13.42 12.57 9.46
N GLU A 17 -13.54 13.70 8.74
CA GLU A 17 -13.23 13.80 7.31
C GLU A 17 -11.77 13.50 6.99
N GLU A 18 -10.83 14.04 7.77
CA GLU A 18 -9.40 13.82 7.60
C GLU A 18 -9.03 12.35 7.87
N VAL A 19 -9.63 11.74 8.90
CA VAL A 19 -9.43 10.30 9.19
C VAL A 19 -9.93 9.44 8.03
N TRP A 20 -11.12 9.72 7.50
CA TRP A 20 -11.65 8.99 6.34
C TRP A 20 -10.81 9.18 5.08
N ARG A 21 -10.34 10.40 4.82
CA ARG A 21 -9.46 10.69 3.69
C ARG A 21 -8.18 9.85 3.77
N ARG A 22 -7.51 9.86 4.93
CA ARG A 22 -6.30 9.06 5.16
C ARG A 22 -6.57 7.57 5.06
N MET A 23 -7.67 7.08 5.64
CA MET A 23 -8.05 5.66 5.56
C MET A 23 -8.24 5.23 4.10
N LYS A 24 -8.94 6.04 3.29
CA LYS A 24 -9.15 5.77 1.86
C LYS A 24 -7.83 5.76 1.09
N GLU A 25 -6.95 6.71 1.37
CA GLU A 25 -5.63 6.79 0.75
C GLU A 25 -4.75 5.59 1.13
N HIS A 26 -4.71 5.21 2.40
CA HIS A 26 -3.98 4.02 2.86
C HIS A 26 -4.53 2.74 2.23
N LYS A 27 -5.85 2.60 2.13
CA LYS A 27 -6.47 1.46 1.44
C LYS A 27 -6.06 1.41 -0.02
N ARG A 28 -6.07 2.56 -0.71
CA ARG A 28 -5.65 2.66 -2.12
C ARG A 28 -4.18 2.28 -2.29
N LYS A 29 -3.28 2.83 -1.47
CA LYS A 29 -1.84 2.52 -1.51
C LYS A 29 -1.56 1.04 -1.30
N LYS A 30 -2.26 0.38 -0.37
CA LYS A 30 -2.14 -1.06 -0.15
C LYS A 30 -2.60 -1.86 -1.37
N GLN A 31 -3.71 -1.47 -1.99
CA GLN A 31 -4.20 -2.11 -3.21
C GLN A 31 -3.24 -1.93 -4.39
N GLU A 32 -2.69 -0.72 -4.56
CA GLU A 32 -1.66 -0.44 -5.58
C GLU A 32 -0.42 -1.31 -5.37
N LEU A 33 0.03 -1.47 -4.12
CA LEU A 33 1.18 -2.32 -3.79
C LEU A 33 0.91 -3.81 -4.08
N ILE A 34 -0.28 -4.30 -3.71
CA ILE A 34 -0.70 -5.69 -4.00
C ILE A 34 -0.65 -5.94 -5.51
N GLN A 35 -1.22 -5.04 -6.32
CA GLN A 35 -1.19 -5.16 -7.78
C GLN A 35 0.24 -5.17 -8.35
N GLN A 36 1.11 -4.31 -7.84
CA GLN A 36 2.52 -4.28 -8.25
C GLN A 36 3.24 -5.60 -7.93
N MET A 37 2.95 -6.17 -6.76
CA MET A 37 3.52 -7.45 -6.35
C MET A 37 2.97 -8.62 -7.18
N GLU A 38 1.68 -8.64 -7.48
CA GLU A 38 1.06 -9.65 -8.35
C GLU A 38 1.69 -9.63 -9.76
N GLU A 39 1.87 -8.45 -10.35
CA GLU A 39 2.49 -8.29 -11.66
C GLU A 39 3.96 -8.74 -11.66
N TYR A 40 4.70 -8.36 -10.62
CA TYR A 40 6.09 -8.78 -10.45
C TYR A 40 6.21 -10.31 -10.36
N LEU A 41 5.37 -10.94 -9.53
CA LEU A 41 5.36 -12.39 -9.37
C LEU A 41 4.94 -13.10 -10.67
N ARG A 42 3.98 -12.55 -11.41
CA ARG A 42 3.56 -13.07 -12.72
C ARG A 42 4.73 -13.07 -13.70
N THR A 43 5.42 -11.94 -13.79
CA THR A 43 6.58 -11.77 -14.67
C THR A 43 7.71 -12.73 -14.31
N GLU A 44 8.05 -12.85 -13.03
CA GLU A 44 9.10 -13.75 -12.56
C GLU A 44 8.74 -15.22 -12.76
N TYR A 45 7.49 -15.60 -12.50
CA TYR A 45 6.99 -16.95 -12.74
C TYR A 45 7.11 -17.33 -14.22
N LYS A 46 6.63 -16.45 -15.11
CA LYS A 46 6.72 -16.64 -16.56
C LYS A 46 8.15 -16.75 -17.04
N LYS A 47 9.05 -15.92 -16.52
CA LYS A 47 10.47 -15.96 -16.86
C LYS A 47 11.13 -17.28 -16.48
N ARG A 48 10.72 -17.91 -15.38
CA ARG A 48 11.32 -19.16 -14.89
C ARG A 48 10.70 -20.42 -15.50
N THR A 49 9.40 -20.42 -15.71
CA THR A 49 8.64 -21.61 -16.14
C THR A 49 8.28 -21.58 -17.62
N GLY A 50 8.32 -20.40 -18.25
CA GLY A 50 7.80 -20.19 -19.61
C GLY A 50 6.27 -20.18 -19.70
N GLN A 51 5.57 -20.32 -18.57
CA GLN A 51 4.11 -20.42 -18.50
C GLN A 51 3.51 -19.23 -17.72
N GLU A 52 2.28 -18.86 -18.05
CA GLU A 52 1.51 -17.92 -17.22
C GLU A 52 0.91 -18.65 -16.02
N PRO A 53 0.95 -18.07 -14.81
CA PRO A 53 0.25 -18.63 -13.67
C PRO A 53 -1.26 -18.41 -13.83
N GLU A 54 -2.04 -19.43 -13.45
CA GLU A 54 -3.50 -19.41 -13.48
C GLU A 54 -4.07 -18.35 -12.53
N SER A 55 -3.46 -18.21 -11.34
CA SER A 55 -3.79 -17.17 -10.37
C SER A 55 -2.57 -16.83 -9.49
N ILE A 56 -2.44 -15.57 -9.10
CA ILE A 56 -1.53 -15.11 -8.05
C ILE A 56 -2.37 -14.37 -7.03
N GLU A 57 -2.16 -14.66 -5.75
CA GLU A 57 -2.85 -14.02 -4.65
C GLU A 57 -1.80 -13.45 -3.69
N VAL A 58 -1.80 -12.12 -3.53
CA VAL A 58 -0.92 -11.41 -2.60
C VAL A 58 -1.78 -10.83 -1.48
N TRP A 59 -1.46 -11.21 -0.24
CA TRP A 59 -2.17 -10.83 0.98
C TRP A 59 -1.45 -9.72 1.76
#